data_AF-A0AA36N2L6-F1
#
_entry.id   AF-A0AA36N2L6-F1
#
_cell.length_a   1.000
_cell.length_b   1.000
_cell.length_c   1.000
_cell.angle_alpha   90.00
_cell.angle_beta   90.00
_cell.angle_gamma   90.00
#
_symmetry.space_group_name_H-M   'P 1'
#
loop_
_entity.id
_entity.type
_entity.pdbx_description
1 polymer ?
#
loop_
_entity_poly.entity_id
_entity_poly.type
_entity_poly.pdbx_seq_one_letter_code
_entity_poly.pdbx_strand_id
1 'polypeptide(L)'
;MATNLEGLQQLNDALTTLAPKLAPNCSTVLPEDALEVLDRLYEGEGLKAKLKNYQEAFCPLCGGEMAAQTWDVDWEAEITKRRIKPRKCRLICKVCAEIRDLRGLINKFCFEKDKEHSSTLQHFLQVNGHDVADSHCFQDAVSVAYASSVLRKATNGGNAVQPQAT
;
A
#
# COMPACT_ATOMS: atom_id res chain seq x y z
N MET A 1 4.48 26.91 2.72
CA MET A 1 3.97 25.81 1.86
C MET A 1 5.06 24.84 1.38
N ALA A 2 6.36 25.16 1.45
CA ALA A 2 7.46 24.24 1.11
C ALA A 2 7.64 23.07 2.11
N THR A 3 7.30 23.28 3.38
CA THR A 3 7.53 22.34 4.50
C THR A 3 6.81 20.99 4.37
N ASN A 4 5.64 20.92 3.73
CA ASN A 4 4.86 19.68 3.62
C ASN A 4 5.41 18.74 2.53
N LEU A 5 6.01 19.30 1.47
CA LEU A 5 6.63 18.53 0.40
C LEU A 5 7.92 17.87 0.89
N GLU A 6 8.75 18.63 1.62
CA GLU A 6 9.97 18.13 2.25
C GLU A 6 9.66 17.03 3.27
N GLY A 7 8.64 17.24 4.12
CA GLY A 7 8.20 16.21 5.07
C GLY A 7 7.71 14.93 4.38
N LEU A 8 6.96 15.03 3.28
CA LEU A 8 6.53 13.86 2.51
C LEU A 8 7.69 13.10 1.86
N GLN A 9 8.71 13.83 1.40
CA GLN A 9 9.91 13.21 0.86
C GLN A 9 10.68 12.46 1.96
N GLN A 10 10.90 13.10 3.11
CA GLN A 10 11.58 12.48 4.26
C GLN A 10 10.88 11.21 4.73
N LEU A 11 9.54 11.22 4.80
CA LEU A 11 8.78 10.02 5.17
C LEU A 11 8.89 8.92 4.11
N ASN A 12 8.92 9.27 2.83
CA ASN A 12 9.08 8.30 1.75
C ASN A 12 10.48 7.65 1.80
N ASP A 13 11.51 8.43 2.09
CA ASP A 13 12.89 7.94 2.25
C ASP A 13 13.01 7.04 3.50
N ALA A 14 12.40 7.45 4.61
CA ALA A 14 12.32 6.63 5.82
C ALA A 14 11.59 5.30 5.57
N LEU A 15 10.47 5.33 4.85
CA LEU A 15 9.70 4.11 4.53
C LEU A 15 10.50 3.18 3.61
N THR A 16 11.25 3.74 2.65
CA THR A 16 12.13 2.96 1.77
C THR A 16 13.25 2.28 2.55
N THR A 17 13.73 2.93 3.61
CA THR A 17 14.75 2.37 4.51
C THR A 17 14.18 1.26 5.39
N LEU A 18 13.00 1.49 5.97
CA LEU A 18 12.34 0.53 6.87
C LEU A 18 11.74 -0.67 6.15
N ALA A 19 11.32 -0.51 4.90
CA ALA A 19 10.58 -1.54 4.17
C ALA A 19 10.93 -1.53 2.66
N PRO A 20 12.20 -1.80 2.29
CA PRO A 20 12.70 -1.65 0.93
C PRO A 20 12.00 -2.52 -0.12
N LYS A 21 11.38 -3.64 0.30
CA LYS A 21 10.67 -4.55 -0.61
C LYS A 21 9.17 -4.59 -0.36
N LEU A 22 8.75 -4.51 0.91
CA LEU A 22 7.36 -4.71 1.30
C LEU A 22 6.91 -3.62 2.27
N ALA A 23 6.69 -2.42 1.72
CA ALA A 23 6.14 -1.29 2.44
C ALA A 23 4.60 -1.29 2.43
N PRO A 24 3.94 -0.86 3.53
CA PRO A 24 2.52 -0.55 3.53
C PRO A 24 2.16 0.52 2.50
N ASN A 25 1.01 0.37 1.84
CA ASN A 25 0.56 1.32 0.83
C ASN A 25 0.09 2.60 1.51
N CYS A 26 0.74 3.72 1.21
CA CYS A 26 0.43 5.04 1.78
C CYS A 26 -0.77 5.74 1.09
N SER A 27 -1.43 5.09 0.13
CA SER A 27 -2.54 5.69 -0.62
C SER A 27 -3.84 5.68 0.19
N THR A 28 -4.42 6.87 0.38
CA THR A 28 -5.62 7.10 1.22
C THR A 28 -6.96 6.93 0.52
N VAL A 29 -6.98 6.79 -0.81
CA VAL A 29 -8.18 7.15 -1.62
C VAL A 29 -8.73 5.98 -2.43
N LEU A 30 -8.20 4.77 -2.27
CA LEU A 30 -8.51 3.70 -3.21
C LEU A 30 -9.62 2.79 -2.68
N PRO A 31 -10.50 2.30 -3.57
CA PRO A 31 -11.46 1.26 -3.23
C PRO A 31 -10.73 0.05 -2.69
N GLU A 32 -11.43 -0.70 -1.85
CA GLU A 32 -10.87 -1.82 -1.08
C GLU A 32 -10.37 -2.95 -2.01
N ASP A 33 -10.85 -3.02 -3.26
CA ASP A 33 -10.43 -3.99 -4.27
C ASP A 33 -9.64 -3.35 -5.42
N ALA A 34 -8.39 -3.80 -5.60
CA ALA A 34 -7.52 -3.44 -6.71
C ALA A 34 -8.17 -3.65 -8.10
N LEU A 35 -8.97 -4.70 -8.28
CA LEU A 35 -9.65 -4.95 -9.55
C LEU A 35 -10.72 -3.90 -9.85
N GLU A 36 -11.40 -3.39 -8.83
CA GLU A 36 -12.35 -2.29 -8.98
C GLU A 36 -11.66 -0.96 -9.28
N VAL A 37 -10.45 -0.75 -8.77
CA VAL A 37 -9.61 0.38 -9.22
C VAL A 37 -9.35 0.26 -10.72
N LEU A 38 -8.87 -0.90 -11.15
CA LEU A 38 -8.42 -1.12 -12.53
C LEU A 38 -9.59 -1.00 -13.51
N ASP A 39 -10.74 -1.59 -13.20
CA ASP A 39 -11.93 -1.47 -14.05
C ASP A 39 -12.39 -0.02 -14.23
N ARG A 40 -12.24 0.83 -13.19
CA ARG A 40 -12.57 2.25 -13.30
C ARG A 40 -11.51 3.06 -14.05
N LEU A 41 -10.24 2.67 -13.95
CA LEU A 41 -9.15 3.32 -14.68
C LEU A 41 -9.17 2.98 -16.17
N TYR A 42 -9.63 1.78 -16.52
CA TYR A 42 -9.68 1.25 -17.88
C TYR A 42 -11.12 0.85 -18.24
N GLU A 43 -12.05 1.79 -18.04
CA GLU A 43 -13.47 1.57 -18.27
C GLU A 43 -13.74 1.07 -19.70
N GLY A 44 -14.57 0.03 -19.82
CA GLY A 44 -14.88 -0.60 -21.10
C GLY A 44 -13.89 -1.69 -21.55
N GLU A 45 -12.74 -1.86 -20.88
CA GLU A 45 -11.79 -2.91 -21.24
C GLU A 45 -12.10 -4.28 -20.61
N GLY A 46 -12.98 -4.32 -19.61
CA GLY A 46 -13.36 -5.56 -18.91
C GLY A 46 -12.20 -6.22 -18.18
N LEU A 47 -11.33 -5.44 -17.54
CA LEU A 47 -10.11 -5.93 -16.91
C LEU A 47 -10.38 -6.93 -15.80
N LYS A 48 -11.39 -6.73 -14.97
CA LYS A 48 -11.77 -7.69 -13.91
C LYS A 48 -12.08 -9.07 -14.48
N ALA A 49 -12.75 -9.15 -15.63
CA ALA A 49 -13.01 -10.43 -16.29
C ALA A 49 -11.73 -11.05 -16.88
N LYS A 50 -10.87 -10.24 -17.50
CA LYS A 50 -9.59 -10.70 -18.08
C LYS A 50 -8.59 -11.18 -17.03
N LEU A 51 -8.51 -10.50 -15.89
CA LEU A 51 -7.54 -10.76 -14.84
C LEU A 51 -8.00 -11.79 -13.81
N LYS A 52 -9.29 -12.18 -13.82
CA LYS A 52 -9.86 -13.16 -12.87
C LYS A 52 -9.16 -14.53 -12.90
N ASN A 53 -8.70 -14.95 -14.08
CA ASN A 53 -8.07 -16.25 -14.30
C ASN A 53 -6.55 -16.18 -14.41
N TYR A 54 -5.96 -14.98 -14.29
CA TYR A 54 -4.52 -14.84 -14.30
C TYR A 54 -3.95 -15.39 -12.99
N GLN A 55 -2.89 -16.19 -13.08
CA GLN A 55 -2.25 -16.83 -11.95
C GLN A 55 -0.74 -16.77 -12.12
N GLU A 56 -0.05 -16.53 -11.02
CA GLU A 56 1.41 -16.62 -10.95
C GLU A 56 1.82 -17.66 -9.91
N ALA A 57 2.93 -18.36 -10.14
CA ALA A 57 3.39 -19.40 -9.21
C ALA A 57 4.02 -18.79 -7.94
N PHE A 58 4.73 -17.67 -8.08
CA PHE A 58 5.53 -17.06 -7.01
C PHE A 58 5.24 -15.57 -6.88
N CYS A 59 5.20 -15.09 -5.64
CA CYS A 59 4.92 -13.70 -5.33
C CYS A 59 6.11 -12.82 -5.76
N PRO A 60 5.89 -11.77 -6.56
CA PRO A 60 6.97 -10.91 -7.03
C PRO A 60 7.62 -10.06 -5.92
N LEU A 61 7.02 -10.00 -4.73
CA LEU A 61 7.55 -9.27 -3.58
C LEU A 61 8.40 -10.15 -2.65
N CYS A 62 7.88 -11.31 -2.26
CA CYS A 62 8.54 -12.20 -1.30
C CYS A 62 9.19 -13.44 -1.92
N GLY A 63 8.91 -13.74 -3.19
CA GLY A 63 9.36 -14.97 -3.87
C GLY A 63 8.66 -16.25 -3.40
N GLY A 64 7.74 -16.17 -2.43
CA GLY A 64 7.03 -17.32 -1.89
C GLY A 64 5.93 -17.84 -2.84
N GLU A 65 5.63 -19.13 -2.72
CA GLU A 65 4.55 -19.77 -3.49
C GLU A 65 3.18 -19.14 -3.20
N MET A 66 2.37 -18.98 -4.25
CA MET A 66 1.09 -18.30 -4.15
C MET A 66 -0.11 -19.26 -4.17
N ALA A 67 -0.44 -19.82 -3.00
CA ALA A 67 -1.66 -20.60 -2.80
C ALA A 67 -2.95 -19.75 -2.90
N ALA A 68 -2.88 -18.48 -2.45
CA ALA A 68 -3.95 -17.50 -2.56
C ALA A 68 -3.37 -16.18 -3.07
N GLN A 69 -4.06 -15.59 -4.06
CA GLN A 69 -3.58 -14.48 -4.87
C GLN A 69 -4.52 -13.30 -4.79
N THR A 70 -3.96 -12.10 -4.70
CA THR A 70 -4.74 -10.86 -4.65
C THR A 70 -4.03 -9.81 -5.48
N TRP A 71 -4.80 -9.08 -6.28
CA TRP A 71 -4.27 -7.97 -7.06
C TRP A 71 -3.89 -6.82 -6.13
N ASP A 72 -2.70 -6.27 -6.34
CA ASP A 72 -2.21 -5.06 -5.70
C ASP A 72 -1.90 -4.04 -6.79
N VAL A 73 -2.33 -2.80 -6.55
CA VAL A 73 -1.93 -1.66 -7.37
C VAL A 73 -0.88 -0.89 -6.58
N ASP A 74 0.30 -0.74 -7.18
CA ASP A 74 1.34 0.14 -6.71
C ASP A 74 1.09 1.55 -7.21
N TRP A 75 1.25 2.54 -6.33
CA TRP A 75 0.93 3.93 -6.64
C TRP A 75 2.17 4.78 -6.59
N GLU A 76 2.33 5.60 -7.63
CA GLU A 76 3.35 6.63 -7.64
C GLU A 76 2.69 7.96 -7.29
N ALA A 77 3.26 8.63 -6.29
CA ALA A 77 2.83 9.95 -5.92
C ALA A 77 3.72 11.01 -6.59
N GLU A 78 3.13 11.78 -7.49
CA GLU A 78 3.76 12.97 -8.06
C GLU A 78 3.57 14.13 -7.07
N ILE A 79 4.48 14.23 -6.10
CA ILE A 79 4.36 15.17 -4.96
C ILE A 79 4.26 16.62 -5.47
N THR A 80 5.06 17.00 -6.46
CA THR A 80 5.05 18.35 -7.06
C THR A 80 3.71 18.72 -7.69
N LYS A 81 3.02 17.75 -8.29
CA LYS A 81 1.72 17.95 -8.95
C LYS A 81 0.53 17.61 -8.05
N ARG A 82 0.78 17.15 -6.81
CA ARG A 82 -0.25 16.69 -5.86
C ARG A 82 -1.18 15.64 -6.49
N ARG A 83 -0.60 14.75 -7.28
CA ARG A 83 -1.32 13.67 -7.97
C ARG A 83 -0.80 12.32 -7.52
N ILE A 84 -1.68 11.33 -7.51
CA ILE A 84 -1.35 9.93 -7.32
C ILE A 84 -1.79 9.22 -8.58
N LYS A 85 -0.90 8.43 -9.18
CA LYS A 85 -1.21 7.63 -10.37
C LYS A 85 -0.84 6.17 -10.13
N PRO A 86 -1.56 5.22 -10.73
CA PRO A 86 -1.16 3.83 -10.70
C PRO A 86 0.18 3.71 -11.42
N ARG A 87 1.16 3.07 -10.77
CA ARG A 87 2.49 2.81 -11.34
C ARG A 87 2.54 1.43 -11.96
N LYS A 88 2.07 0.43 -11.23
CA LYS A 88 2.13 -0.98 -11.63
C LYS A 88 1.01 -1.75 -10.97
N CYS A 89 0.47 -2.73 -11.69
CA CYS A 89 -0.41 -3.74 -11.13
C CYS A 89 0.35 -5.06 -11.02
N ARG A 90 0.15 -5.79 -9.91
CA ARG A 90 0.81 -7.08 -9.66
C ARG A 90 -0.10 -8.01 -8.90
N LEU A 91 0.03 -9.30 -9.16
CA LEU A 91 -0.61 -10.34 -8.39
C LEU A 91 0.35 -10.75 -7.26
N ILE A 92 -0.09 -10.67 -6.01
CA ILE A 92 0.75 -10.94 -4.84
C ILE A 92 0.10 -11.96 -3.92
N CYS A 93 0.90 -12.57 -3.05
CA CYS A 93 0.38 -13.48 -2.05
C CYS A 93 -0.44 -12.73 -0.99
N LYS A 94 -1.37 -13.45 -0.36
CA LYS A 94 -2.26 -12.92 0.68
C LYS A 94 -1.51 -12.18 1.81
N VAL A 95 -0.41 -12.74 2.31
CA VAL A 95 0.35 -12.12 3.42
C VAL A 95 0.99 -10.80 3.01
N CYS A 96 1.56 -10.72 1.80
CA CYS A 96 2.05 -9.46 1.25
C CYS A 96 0.91 -8.45 1.05
N ALA A 97 -0.27 -8.89 0.63
CA ALA A 97 -1.44 -8.01 0.48
C ALA A 97 -1.89 -7.45 1.84
N GLU A 98 -1.93 -8.28 2.88
CA GLU A 98 -2.27 -7.85 4.24
C GLU A 98 -1.27 -6.82 4.80
N ILE A 99 0.02 -6.99 4.54
CA ILE A 99 1.05 -6.02 4.94
C ILE A 99 0.93 -4.70 4.17
N ARG A 100 0.50 -4.78 2.91
CA ARG A 100 0.31 -3.59 2.06
C ARG A 100 -0.99 -2.85 2.39
N ASP A 101 -2.00 -3.51 2.94
CA ASP A 101 -3.23 -2.88 3.39
C ASP A 101 -3.03 -2.12 4.72
N LEU A 102 -2.60 -0.87 4.60
CA LEU A 102 -2.38 0.01 5.74
C LEU A 102 -3.64 0.20 6.60
N ARG A 103 -4.84 0.25 6.01
CA ARG A 103 -6.08 0.43 6.78
C ARG A 103 -6.39 -0.84 7.57
N GLY A 104 -6.24 -2.01 6.94
CA GLY A 104 -6.31 -3.30 7.60
C GLY A 104 -5.34 -3.40 8.77
N LEU A 105 -4.07 -3.01 8.57
CA LEU A 105 -3.05 -3.00 9.63
C LEU A 105 -3.41 -2.06 10.78
N ILE A 106 -3.86 -0.83 10.50
CA ILE A 106 -4.28 0.12 11.56
C ILE A 106 -5.46 -0.46 12.34
N ASN A 107 -6.46 -1.01 11.65
CA ASN A 107 -7.61 -1.61 12.31
C ASN A 107 -7.19 -2.78 13.21
N LYS A 108 -6.34 -3.66 12.67
CA LYS A 108 -5.75 -4.79 13.40
C LYS A 108 -5.01 -4.31 14.66
N PHE A 109 -4.11 -3.35 14.56
CA PHE A 109 -3.33 -2.88 15.71
C PHE A 109 -4.14 -2.06 16.72
N CYS A 110 -5.13 -1.29 16.28
CA CYS A 110 -5.90 -0.43 17.18
C CYS A 110 -7.06 -1.15 17.86
N PHE A 111 -7.63 -2.18 17.22
CA PHE A 111 -8.91 -2.77 17.67
C PHE A 111 -8.85 -4.28 17.89
N GLU A 112 -7.88 -5.01 17.32
CA GLU A 112 -7.78 -6.46 17.51
C GLU A 112 -6.74 -6.79 18.59
N LYS A 113 -7.19 -7.52 19.62
CA LYS A 113 -6.30 -8.05 20.64
C LYS A 113 -5.80 -9.45 20.22
N ASP A 114 -4.66 -9.46 19.54
CA ASP A 114 -3.51 -10.24 20.03
C ASP A 114 -3.33 -11.74 19.65
N LYS A 115 -3.62 -12.21 18.42
CA LYS A 115 -3.23 -13.60 18.04
C LYS A 115 -2.58 -13.85 16.67
N GLU A 116 -2.72 -12.98 15.68
CA GLU A 116 -2.22 -13.28 14.30
C GLU A 116 -1.11 -12.36 13.78
N HIS A 117 -0.60 -11.43 14.61
CA HIS A 117 0.46 -10.51 14.16
C HIS A 117 1.80 -11.18 13.93
N SER A 118 2.05 -12.34 14.56
CA SER A 118 3.35 -13.01 14.52
C SER A 118 3.76 -13.44 13.10
N SER A 119 2.85 -14.04 12.32
CA SER A 119 3.15 -14.46 10.94
C SER A 119 3.33 -13.27 10.00
N THR A 120 2.52 -12.22 10.17
CA THR A 120 2.62 -10.97 9.40
C THR A 120 3.96 -10.27 9.66
N LEU A 121 4.33 -10.14 10.95
CA LEU A 121 5.60 -9.56 11.36
C LEU A 121 6.78 -10.37 10.84
N GLN A 122 6.79 -11.69 11.05
CA GLN A 122 7.87 -12.56 10.57
C GLN A 122 8.03 -12.46 9.05
N HIS A 123 6.92 -12.44 8.30
CA HIS A 123 6.95 -12.27 6.85
C HIS A 123 7.52 -10.90 6.45
N PHE A 124 7.09 -9.83 7.12
CA PHE A 124 7.62 -8.48 6.89
C PHE A 124 9.13 -8.42 7.11
N LEU A 125 9.62 -8.97 8.22
CA LEU A 125 11.05 -8.95 8.57
C LEU A 125 11.86 -9.75 7.53
N GLN A 126 11.45 -10.97 7.23
CA GLN A 126 12.11 -11.84 6.27
C GLN A 126 12.20 -11.21 4.88
N VAL A 127 11.10 -10.65 4.38
CA VAL A 127 11.05 -10.08 3.01
C VAL A 127 11.94 -8.85 2.90
N ASN A 128 11.94 -7.99 3.93
CA ASN A 128 12.74 -6.77 3.95
C ASN A 128 14.20 -7.01 4.36
N GLY A 129 14.56 -8.20 4.82
CA GLY A 129 15.94 -8.56 5.20
C GLY A 129 16.30 -8.12 6.62
N HIS A 130 15.31 -7.94 7.48
CA HIS A 130 15.47 -7.60 8.90
C HIS A 130 15.60 -8.86 9.75
N ASP A 131 16.26 -8.75 10.89
CA ASP A 131 16.28 -9.81 11.88
C ASP A 131 15.11 -9.68 12.89
N VAL A 132 15.06 -10.56 13.89
CA VAL A 132 13.98 -10.54 14.90
C VAL A 132 14.15 -9.38 15.90
N ALA A 133 15.37 -8.90 16.15
CA ALA A 133 15.62 -7.74 16.99
C ALA A 133 15.07 -6.45 16.35
N ASP A 134 15.01 -6.43 15.01
CA ASP A 134 14.42 -5.35 14.22
C ASP A 134 12.87 -5.39 14.16
N SER A 135 12.20 -6.14 15.04
CA SER A 135 10.72 -6.23 15.08
C SER A 135 10.00 -4.87 15.13
N HIS A 136 10.62 -3.86 15.76
CA HIS A 136 10.13 -2.49 15.84
C HIS A 136 9.97 -1.82 14.45
N CYS A 137 10.80 -2.20 13.47
CA CYS A 137 10.77 -1.64 12.12
C CYS A 137 9.41 -1.84 11.44
N PHE A 138 8.65 -2.88 11.80
CA PHE A 138 7.31 -3.08 11.26
C PHE A 138 6.33 -2.01 11.76
N GLN A 139 6.34 -1.72 13.06
CA GLN A 139 5.51 -0.67 13.65
C GLN A 139 5.93 0.72 13.14
N ASP A 140 7.23 0.95 12.98
CA ASP A 140 7.75 2.20 12.43
C ASP A 140 7.33 2.38 10.97
N ALA A 141 7.41 1.33 10.14
CA ALA A 141 6.97 1.38 8.75
C ALA A 141 5.47 1.71 8.64
N VAL A 142 4.64 1.13 9.51
CA VAL A 142 3.20 1.42 9.57
C VAL A 142 2.95 2.85 10.02
N SER A 143 3.65 3.32 11.04
CA SER A 143 3.57 4.70 11.55
C SER A 143 3.95 5.71 10.47
N VAL A 144 5.06 5.49 9.77
CA VAL A 144 5.55 6.34 8.67
C VAL A 144 4.60 6.32 7.49
N ALA A 145 4.06 5.14 7.13
CA ALA A 145 3.08 5.03 6.05
C ALA A 145 1.78 5.75 6.39
N TYR A 146 1.32 5.66 7.64
CA TYR A 146 0.16 6.40 8.13
C TYR A 146 0.38 7.92 8.12
N ALA A 147 1.52 8.40 8.63
CA ALA A 147 1.86 9.81 8.58
C ALA A 147 1.92 10.33 7.15
N SER A 148 2.51 9.56 6.22
CA SER A 148 2.55 9.86 4.79
C SER A 148 1.14 9.96 4.21
N SER A 149 0.27 9.01 4.54
CA SER A 149 -1.13 8.96 4.14
C SER A 149 -1.90 10.21 4.60
N VAL A 150 -1.77 10.62 5.86
CA VAL A 150 -2.41 11.81 6.43
C VAL A 150 -1.89 13.09 5.77
N LEU A 151 -0.57 13.24 5.62
CA LEU A 151 0.02 14.41 4.97
C LEU A 151 -0.41 14.52 3.49
N ARG A 152 -0.47 13.39 2.76
CA ARG A 152 -0.97 13.36 1.37
C ARG A 152 -2.43 13.81 1.29
N LYS A 153 -3.27 13.39 2.24
CA LYS A 153 -4.66 13.85 2.33
C LYS A 153 -4.74 15.36 2.56
N ALA A 154 -3.91 15.89 3.48
CA ALA A 154 -3.85 17.33 3.75
C ALA A 154 -3.39 18.14 2.52
N THR A 155 -2.45 17.62 1.72
CA THR A 155 -2.00 18.30 0.49
C THR A 155 -3.00 18.24 -0.65
N ASN A 156 -3.81 17.17 -0.74
CA ASN A 156 -4.82 16.99 -1.79
C ASN A 156 -6.15 17.68 -1.45
N GLY A 157 -6.49 17.79 -0.16
CA GLY A 157 -7.71 18.43 0.35
C GLY A 157 -7.85 19.93 0.06
N GLY A 158 -6.84 20.58 -0.54
CA GLY A 158 -6.93 21.96 -1.01
C GLY A 158 -7.60 22.16 -2.38
N ASN A 159 -8.00 21.08 -3.08
CA ASN A 159 -8.60 21.14 -4.43
C ASN A 159 -9.84 20.22 -4.60
N ALA A 160 -10.61 19.97 -3.55
CA ALA A 160 -11.93 19.37 -3.68
C ALA A 160 -12.97 20.45 -4.01
N VAL A 161 -12.88 21.07 -5.19
CA VAL A 161 -14.04 21.71 -5.81
C VAL A 161 -14.85 20.58 -6.43
N GLN A 162 -16.03 20.35 -5.86
CA GLN A 162 -17.06 19.44 -6.38
C GLN A 162 -17.34 19.75 -7.85
N PRO A 163 -17.45 18.75 -8.75
CA PRO A 163 -18.23 18.95 -9.95
C PRO A 163 -19.69 19.07 -9.51
N GLN A 164 -20.23 20.28 -9.52
CA GLN A 164 -21.68 20.46 -9.55
C GLN A 164 -22.18 19.79 -10.83
N ALA A 165 -22.92 18.70 -10.65
CA ALA A 165 -23.76 18.16 -11.72
C ALA A 165 -24.87 19.20 -12.00
N THR A 166 -25.02 19.48 -13.28
CA THR A 166 -26.04 20.32 -13.92
C THR A 166 -27.46 19.99 -13.52
#